data_AF-A0A326GBY7-F1
#
_entry.id   AF-A0A326GBY7-F1
#
_cell.length_a   1.000
_cell.length_b   1.000
_cell.length_c   1.000
_cell.angle_alpha   90.00
_cell.angle_beta   90.00
_cell.angle_gamma   90.00
#
_symmetry.space_group_name_H-M   'P 1'
#
loop_
_entity.id
_entity.type
_entity.pdbx_description
1 polymer ?
#
loop_
_entity_poly.entity_id
_entity_poly.type
_entity_poly.pdbx_seq_one_letter_code
_entity_poly.pdbx_strand_id
1 'polypeptide(L)'
;MIGLLLLIISAFAVVTPSGDLLKEYIGFAASIASILLALVAIFYAFISNGSFSSTLSEVKAAASQLAAETSRLNDASTGLSDEAETIIRRLENLPERVSEFRGEIAQKIDNLSASKIRATGEGASENDLSQSVGYKSTIYLLAKASKSGMSFAPENIFQGLNGNTASLFSNAIIEVFRLHSIKNVNIEGIEGRYFVNRFGDYDVDEVIENTKSSVEFHNHPFYNEMISAIDKFFDRNSVASDTSESNNPDAPPNEELAKSER
;
A
#
# COMPACT_ATOMS: atom_id res chain seq x y z
N MET A 1 -8.89 72.05 -7.52
CA MET A 1 -7.73 72.24 -8.42
C MET A 1 -8.01 73.19 -9.57
N ILE A 2 -9.16 73.12 -10.27
CA ILE A 2 -9.54 74.06 -11.34
C ILE A 2 -9.48 75.54 -10.89
N GLY A 3 -9.86 75.84 -9.65
CA GLY A 3 -9.77 77.20 -9.10
C GLY A 3 -8.35 77.76 -8.95
N LEU A 4 -7.35 76.92 -8.65
CA LEU A 4 -5.95 77.34 -8.52
C LEU A 4 -5.35 77.66 -9.90
N LEU A 5 -5.70 76.86 -10.90
CA LEU A 5 -5.21 77.02 -12.27
C LEU A 5 -5.79 78.27 -12.94
N LEU A 6 -7.10 78.54 -12.72
CA LEU A 6 -7.72 79.79 -13.16
C LEU A 6 -7.12 81.02 -12.47
N LEU A 7 -6.75 80.91 -11.19
CA LEU A 7 -6.12 81.99 -10.45
C LEU A 7 -4.71 82.31 -10.95
N ILE A 8 -3.91 81.28 -11.28
CA ILE A 8 -2.56 81.44 -11.86
C ILE A 8 -2.64 82.07 -13.25
N ILE A 9 -3.56 81.62 -14.10
CA ILE A 9 -3.77 82.19 -15.45
C ILE A 9 -4.23 83.64 -15.34
N SER A 10 -5.17 83.94 -14.44
CA SER A 10 -5.65 85.30 -14.21
C SER A 10 -4.55 86.23 -13.69
N ALA A 11 -3.68 85.77 -12.80
CA ALA A 11 -2.57 86.55 -12.28
C ALA A 11 -1.52 86.85 -13.38
N PHE A 12 -1.25 85.89 -14.26
CA PHE A 12 -0.29 86.06 -15.36
C PHE A 12 -0.80 87.02 -16.45
N ALA A 13 -2.10 86.99 -16.75
CA ALA A 13 -2.73 87.86 -17.74
C ALA A 13 -2.70 89.35 -17.36
N VAL A 14 -2.62 89.67 -16.06
CA VAL A 14 -2.59 91.06 -15.56
C VAL A 14 -1.19 91.69 -15.62
N VAL A 15 -0.12 90.88 -15.63
CA VAL A 15 1.26 91.37 -15.44
C VAL A 15 2.00 91.68 -16.76
N THR A 16 1.47 91.30 -17.93
CA THR A 16 2.18 91.45 -19.22
C THR A 16 1.37 92.19 -20.29
N PRO A 17 1.66 93.48 -20.56
CA PRO A 17 0.96 94.25 -21.59
C PRO A 17 1.74 94.20 -22.92
N SER A 18 1.59 93.11 -23.70
CA SER A 18 2.03 93.04 -25.11
C SER A 18 1.35 91.87 -25.82
N GLY A 19 0.44 92.16 -26.76
CA GLY A 19 -0.67 91.32 -27.15
C GLY A 19 -0.41 90.10 -28.05
N ASP A 20 0.80 89.91 -28.59
CA ASP A 20 1.06 88.80 -29.54
C ASP A 20 2.05 87.76 -29.00
N LEU A 21 3.14 88.16 -28.34
CA LEU A 21 4.03 87.21 -27.66
C LEU A 21 3.34 86.52 -26.47
N LEU A 22 2.43 87.23 -25.78
CA LEU A 22 1.68 86.66 -24.66
C LEU A 22 0.78 85.49 -25.08
N LYS A 23 0.16 85.57 -26.27
CA LYS A 23 -0.72 84.50 -26.78
C LYS A 23 0.07 83.22 -27.05
N GLU A 24 1.27 83.36 -27.61
CA GLU A 24 2.14 82.22 -27.91
C GLU A 24 2.68 81.56 -26.63
N TYR A 25 3.11 82.35 -25.65
CA TYR A 25 3.55 81.84 -24.35
C TYR A 25 2.41 81.16 -23.57
N ILE A 26 1.20 81.72 -23.58
CA ILE A 26 0.04 81.11 -22.92
C ILE A 26 -0.33 79.79 -23.60
N GLY A 27 -0.32 79.74 -24.94
CA GLY A 27 -0.57 78.50 -25.70
C GLY A 27 0.44 77.40 -25.38
N PHE A 28 1.72 77.75 -25.30
CA PHE A 28 2.79 76.82 -24.93
C PHE A 28 2.66 76.34 -23.47
N ALA A 29 2.46 77.26 -22.53
CA ALA A 29 2.28 76.92 -21.12
C ALA A 29 1.03 76.06 -20.87
N ALA A 30 -0.08 76.35 -21.56
CA ALA A 30 -1.30 75.55 -21.50
C ALA A 30 -1.07 74.13 -22.04
N SER A 31 -0.27 73.99 -23.10
CA SER A 31 0.08 72.69 -23.68
C SER A 31 0.89 71.84 -22.70
N ILE A 32 1.91 72.43 -22.05
CA ILE A 32 2.71 71.75 -21.02
C ILE A 32 1.84 71.38 -19.82
N ALA A 33 0.99 72.30 -19.37
CA ALA A 33 0.07 72.06 -18.25
C ALA A 33 -0.88 70.89 -18.56
N SER A 34 -1.40 70.78 -19.79
CA SER A 34 -2.25 69.68 -20.23
C SER A 34 -1.52 68.32 -20.19
N ILE A 35 -0.24 68.29 -20.62
CA ILE A 35 0.57 67.06 -20.59
C ILE A 35 0.82 66.62 -19.16
N LEU A 36 1.20 67.54 -18.27
CA LEU A 36 1.45 67.23 -16.86
C LEU A 36 0.17 66.75 -16.16
N LEU A 37 -0.97 67.36 -16.46
CA LEU A 37 -2.25 66.96 -15.89
C LEU A 37 -2.68 65.56 -16.38
N ALA A 38 -2.46 65.25 -17.66
CA ALA A 38 -2.69 63.92 -18.20
C ALA A 38 -1.78 62.87 -17.53
N LEU A 39 -0.52 63.21 -17.28
CA LEU A 39 0.43 62.32 -16.60
C LEU A 39 -0.01 62.03 -15.16
N VAL A 40 -0.42 63.07 -14.42
CA VAL A 40 -0.95 62.93 -13.05
C VAL A 40 -2.25 62.11 -13.06
N ALA A 41 -3.13 62.30 -14.05
CA ALA A 41 -4.34 61.51 -14.19
C ALA A 41 -4.06 60.03 -14.47
N ILE A 42 -3.04 59.71 -15.27
CA ILE A 42 -2.58 58.33 -15.50
C ILE A 42 -2.06 57.73 -14.19
N PHE A 43 -1.17 58.42 -13.47
CA PHE A 43 -0.67 57.95 -12.17
C PHE A 43 -1.79 57.75 -11.15
N TYR A 44 -2.73 58.70 -11.08
CA TYR A 44 -3.88 58.59 -10.19
C TYR A 44 -4.81 57.46 -10.59
N ALA A 45 -5.03 57.21 -11.89
CA ALA A 45 -5.80 56.06 -12.36
C ALA A 45 -5.12 54.73 -12.02
N PHE A 46 -3.79 54.64 -12.09
CA PHE A 46 -3.02 53.45 -11.67
C PHE A 46 -3.14 53.19 -10.16
N ILE A 47 -3.11 54.25 -9.34
CA ILE A 47 -3.26 54.14 -7.88
C ILE A 47 -4.74 53.88 -7.51
N SER A 48 -5.68 54.54 -8.19
CA SER A 48 -7.13 54.50 -7.91
C SER A 48 -7.82 53.25 -8.45
N ASN A 49 -7.31 52.61 -9.51
CA ASN A 49 -7.84 51.33 -10.00
C ASN A 49 -7.53 50.15 -9.06
N GLY A 50 -6.92 50.42 -7.90
CA GLY A 50 -6.66 49.40 -6.88
C GLY A 50 -5.60 48.38 -7.28
N SER A 51 -5.08 48.42 -8.51
CA SER A 51 -4.12 47.45 -9.03
C SER A 51 -2.84 47.43 -8.20
N PHE A 52 -2.32 48.60 -7.81
CA PHE A 52 -1.15 48.67 -6.94
C PHE A 52 -1.43 48.15 -5.51
N SER A 53 -2.59 48.48 -4.95
CA SER A 53 -2.99 47.97 -3.62
C SER A 53 -3.25 46.46 -3.64
N SER A 54 -3.82 45.93 -4.73
CA SER A 54 -4.05 44.50 -4.94
C SER A 54 -2.73 43.77 -5.05
N THR A 55 -1.82 44.23 -5.92
CA THR A 55 -0.48 43.64 -6.07
C THR A 55 0.30 43.68 -4.76
N LEU A 56 0.26 44.80 -4.02
CA LEU A 56 0.92 44.88 -2.71
C LEU A 56 0.29 43.93 -1.67
N SER A 57 -1.04 43.76 -1.71
CA SER A 57 -1.76 42.81 -0.86
C SER A 57 -1.40 41.37 -1.19
N GLU A 58 -1.34 41.02 -2.48
CA GLU A 58 -0.93 39.70 -2.99
C GLU A 58 0.52 39.39 -2.62
N VAL A 59 1.44 40.36 -2.77
CA VAL A 59 2.84 40.21 -2.34
C VAL A 59 2.94 40.00 -0.83
N LYS A 60 2.16 40.75 -0.03
CA LYS A 60 2.12 40.56 1.42
C LYS A 60 1.54 39.20 1.81
N ALA A 61 0.51 38.74 1.11
CA ALA A 61 -0.08 37.42 1.31
C ALA A 61 0.91 36.30 0.98
N ALA A 62 1.59 36.41 -0.17
CA ALA A 62 2.64 35.47 -0.59
C ALA A 62 3.81 35.45 0.41
N ALA A 63 4.28 36.61 0.87
CA ALA A 63 5.33 36.70 1.89
C ALA A 63 4.89 36.07 3.23
N SER A 64 3.64 36.27 3.63
CA SER A 64 3.09 35.65 4.85
C SER A 64 2.95 34.14 4.71
N GLN A 65 2.55 33.64 3.55
CA GLN A 65 2.49 32.20 3.27
C GLN A 65 3.89 31.58 3.28
N LEU A 66 4.87 32.25 2.64
CA LEU A 66 6.26 31.81 2.65
C LEU A 66 6.84 31.75 4.06
N ALA A 67 6.54 32.74 4.91
CA ALA A 67 6.95 32.73 6.31
C ALA A 67 6.33 31.54 7.09
N ALA A 68 5.05 31.25 6.85
CA ALA A 68 4.36 30.11 7.47
C ALA A 68 4.93 28.76 6.99
N GLU A 69 5.21 28.62 5.69
CA GLU A 69 5.85 27.41 5.14
C GLU A 69 7.28 27.23 5.66
N THR A 70 8.05 28.30 5.77
CA THR A 70 9.39 28.27 6.36
C THR A 70 9.34 27.83 7.82
N SER A 71 8.36 28.32 8.60
CA SER A 71 8.14 27.87 9.97
C SER A 71 7.81 26.38 10.05
N ARG A 72 6.88 25.90 9.22
CA ARG A 72 6.53 24.47 9.16
C ARG A 72 7.71 23.59 8.78
N LEU A 73 8.56 24.06 7.87
CA LEU A 73 9.76 23.36 7.45
C LEU A 73 10.78 23.29 8.59
N ASN A 74 10.93 24.38 9.36
CA ASN A 74 11.76 24.38 10.55
C ASN A 74 11.24 23.41 11.61
N ASP A 75 9.94 23.41 11.89
CA ASP A 75 9.30 22.49 12.84
C ASP A 75 9.47 21.03 12.40
N ALA A 76 9.29 20.73 11.10
CA ALA A 76 9.52 19.41 10.54
C ALA A 76 10.99 18.98 10.64
N SER A 77 11.93 19.92 10.42
CA SER A 77 13.37 19.66 10.57
C SER A 77 13.73 19.36 12.02
N THR A 78 13.15 20.07 12.98
CA THR A 78 13.35 19.81 14.41
C THR A 78 12.76 18.46 14.80
N GLY A 79 11.52 18.16 14.38
CA GLY A 79 10.89 16.87 14.65
C GLY A 79 11.67 15.70 14.06
N LEU A 80 12.25 15.86 12.87
CA LEU A 80 13.13 14.86 12.26
C LEU A 80 14.41 14.63 13.09
N SER A 81 14.99 15.70 13.64
CA SER A 81 16.15 15.60 14.54
C SER A 81 15.82 14.83 15.82
N ASP A 82 14.67 15.10 16.43
CA ASP A 82 14.22 14.43 17.65
C ASP A 82 13.93 12.93 17.41
N GLU A 83 13.31 12.61 16.27
CA GLU A 83 13.06 11.22 15.87
C GLU A 83 14.37 10.48 15.56
N ALA A 84 15.31 11.15 14.90
CA ALA A 84 16.65 10.60 14.65
C ALA A 84 17.40 10.32 15.96
N GLU A 85 17.34 11.22 16.95
CA GLU A 85 17.92 10.99 18.27
C GLU A 85 17.24 9.80 18.99
N THR A 86 15.92 9.66 18.85
CA THR A 86 15.17 8.53 19.38
C THR A 86 15.58 7.21 18.73
N ILE A 87 15.78 7.19 17.41
CA ILE A 87 16.29 6.03 16.68
C ILE A 87 17.69 5.65 17.17
N ILE A 88 18.59 6.63 17.32
CA ILE A 88 19.94 6.40 17.84
C ILE A 88 19.88 5.77 19.24
N ARG A 89 19.08 6.31 20.15
CA ARG A 89 18.89 5.73 21.50
C ARG A 89 18.34 4.31 21.44
N ARG A 90 17.40 4.02 20.54
CA ARG A 90 16.87 2.65 20.36
C ARG A 90 17.94 1.70 19.84
N LEU A 91 18.80 2.16 18.94
CA LEU A 91 19.93 1.40 18.41
C LEU A 91 21.02 1.16 19.47
N GLU A 92 21.31 2.13 20.34
CA GLU A 92 22.26 1.99 21.45
C GLU A 92 21.81 0.94 22.47
N ASN A 93 20.49 0.82 22.71
CA ASN A 93 19.93 -0.18 23.62
C ASN A 93 19.65 -1.54 22.96
N LEU A 94 19.84 -1.64 21.64
CA LEU A 94 19.58 -2.87 20.88
C LEU A 94 20.52 -4.03 21.26
N PRO A 95 21.85 -3.81 21.44
CA PRO A 95 22.76 -4.87 21.88
C PRO A 95 22.40 -5.45 23.24
N GLU A 96 21.92 -4.61 24.18
CA GLU A 96 21.48 -5.06 25.50
C GLU A 96 20.24 -5.94 25.39
N ARG A 97 19.22 -5.51 24.63
CA ARG A 97 18.02 -6.34 24.36
C ARG A 97 18.34 -7.64 23.63
N VAL A 98 19.28 -7.61 22.68
CA VAL A 98 19.74 -8.81 21.98
C VAL A 98 20.50 -9.73 22.95
N SER A 99 21.25 -9.18 23.90
CA SER A 99 21.94 -9.94 24.95
C SER A 99 20.94 -10.58 25.92
N GLU A 100 19.94 -9.84 26.38
CA GLU A 100 18.84 -10.36 27.21
C GLU A 100 18.10 -11.49 26.49
N PHE A 101 17.72 -11.27 25.23
CA PHE A 101 17.03 -12.27 24.41
C PHE A 101 17.90 -13.52 24.16
N ARG A 102 19.21 -13.35 23.96
CA ARG A 102 20.15 -14.48 23.93
C ARG A 102 20.21 -15.23 25.26
N GLY A 103 20.15 -14.52 26.38
CA GLY A 103 20.05 -15.11 27.71
C GLY A 103 18.77 -15.91 27.90
N GLU A 104 17.62 -15.36 27.52
CA GLU A 104 16.33 -16.05 27.55
C GLU A 104 16.30 -17.27 26.63
N ILE A 105 16.88 -17.17 25.43
CA ILE A 105 17.03 -18.31 24.51
C ILE A 105 17.94 -19.37 25.12
N ALA A 106 19.10 -19.00 25.66
CA ALA A 106 20.00 -19.93 26.32
C ALA A 106 19.29 -20.65 27.48
N GLN A 107 18.56 -19.90 28.30
CA GLN A 107 17.78 -20.46 29.40
C GLN A 107 16.65 -21.38 28.90
N LYS A 108 15.94 -21.02 27.82
CA LYS A 108 14.95 -21.89 27.19
C LYS A 108 15.58 -23.14 26.58
N ILE A 109 16.74 -23.03 25.95
CA ILE A 109 17.49 -24.16 25.40
C ILE A 109 17.97 -25.07 26.52
N ASP A 110 18.45 -24.53 27.63
CA ASP A 110 18.86 -25.31 28.79
C ASP A 110 17.67 -26.00 29.45
N ASN A 111 16.53 -25.32 29.58
CA ASN A 111 15.29 -25.91 30.06
C ASN A 111 14.78 -27.00 29.11
N LEU A 112 14.83 -26.76 27.80
CA LEU A 112 14.44 -27.74 26.78
C LEU A 112 15.42 -28.91 26.77
N SER A 113 16.71 -28.69 26.93
CA SER A 113 17.74 -29.73 26.98
C SER A 113 17.64 -30.54 28.26
N ALA A 114 17.37 -29.91 29.40
CA ALA A 114 17.07 -30.59 30.66
C ALA A 114 15.75 -31.38 30.58
N SER A 115 14.73 -30.83 29.89
CA SER A 115 13.48 -31.56 29.62
C SER A 115 13.68 -32.71 28.63
N LYS A 116 14.55 -32.54 27.62
CA LYS A 116 14.88 -33.53 26.60
C LYS A 116 15.76 -34.63 27.16
N ILE A 117 16.69 -34.34 28.06
CA ILE A 117 17.47 -35.33 28.81
C ILE A 117 16.54 -36.14 29.72
N ARG A 118 15.53 -35.50 30.32
CA ARG A 118 14.46 -36.20 31.06
C ARG A 118 13.54 -37.03 30.15
N ALA A 119 13.29 -36.59 28.91
CA ALA A 119 12.45 -37.30 27.92
C ALA A 119 13.21 -38.37 27.09
N THR A 120 14.54 -38.32 27.00
CA THR A 120 15.36 -39.41 26.41
C THR A 120 15.53 -40.60 27.36
N GLY A 121 15.02 -40.50 28.59
CA GLY A 121 14.78 -41.64 29.46
C GLY A 121 13.45 -42.36 29.16
N GLU A 122 12.45 -41.68 28.60
CA GLU A 122 11.15 -42.25 28.25
C GLU A 122 10.34 -41.22 27.42
N GLY A 123 10.09 -41.53 26.14
CA GLY A 123 9.03 -40.92 25.31
C GLY A 123 9.19 -39.45 24.91
N ALA A 124 9.56 -39.19 23.65
CA ALA A 124 9.16 -37.94 23.01
C ALA A 124 7.61 -37.84 23.08
N SER A 125 7.10 -36.78 23.72
CA SER A 125 5.66 -36.59 23.89
C SER A 125 4.97 -36.59 22.52
N GLU A 126 4.01 -37.49 22.35
CA GLU A 126 3.18 -37.70 21.15
C GLU A 126 2.58 -36.39 20.58
N ASN A 127 2.49 -35.36 21.42
CA ASN A 127 1.96 -34.05 21.09
C ASN A 127 2.88 -33.22 20.16
N ASP A 128 4.21 -33.28 20.34
CA ASP A 128 5.15 -32.48 19.52
C ASP A 128 5.31 -33.05 18.10
N LEU A 129 5.27 -34.38 17.99
CA LEU A 129 5.31 -35.06 16.70
C LEU A 129 4.00 -34.84 15.92
N SER A 130 2.86 -34.85 16.62
CA SER A 130 1.55 -34.58 16.01
C SER A 130 1.42 -33.16 15.45
N GLN A 131 1.97 -32.15 16.14
CA GLN A 131 1.97 -30.76 15.66
C GLN A 131 2.84 -30.55 14.41
N SER A 132 4.04 -31.15 14.37
CA SER A 132 4.94 -31.05 13.21
C SER A 132 4.40 -31.78 11.97
N VAL A 133 3.80 -32.96 12.17
CA VAL A 133 3.10 -33.75 11.15
C VAL A 133 1.89 -32.99 10.58
N GLY A 134 1.09 -32.36 11.44
CA GLY A 134 -0.05 -31.53 11.03
C GLY A 134 0.38 -30.30 10.22
N TYR A 135 1.43 -29.60 10.65
CA TYR A 135 1.95 -28.43 9.94
C TYR A 135 2.43 -28.76 8.53
N LYS A 136 3.24 -29.81 8.35
CA LYS A 136 3.73 -30.21 7.02
C LYS A 136 2.62 -30.65 6.08
N SER A 137 1.64 -31.40 6.60
CA SER A 137 0.49 -31.83 5.81
C SER A 137 -0.39 -30.65 5.38
N THR A 138 -0.48 -29.62 6.22
CA THR A 138 -1.16 -28.36 5.89
C THR A 138 -0.46 -27.63 4.75
N ILE A 139 0.88 -27.54 4.78
CA ILE A 139 1.66 -26.95 3.68
C ILE A 139 1.42 -27.72 2.38
N TYR A 140 1.48 -29.06 2.43
CA TYR A 140 1.22 -29.91 1.26
C TYR A 140 -0.18 -29.67 0.67
N LEU A 141 -1.20 -29.62 1.54
CA LEU A 141 -2.58 -29.33 1.17
C LEU A 141 -2.70 -27.98 0.44
N LEU A 142 -2.12 -26.92 1.01
CA LEU A 142 -2.20 -25.59 0.42
C LEU A 142 -1.46 -25.50 -0.92
N ALA A 143 -0.30 -26.14 -1.05
CA ALA A 143 0.44 -26.18 -2.30
C ALA A 143 -0.36 -26.90 -3.40
N LYS A 144 -1.00 -28.04 -3.06
CA LYS A 144 -1.90 -28.77 -3.96
C LYS A 144 -3.13 -27.96 -4.35
N ALA A 145 -3.74 -27.26 -3.41
CA ALA A 145 -4.88 -26.37 -3.67
C ALA A 145 -4.48 -25.24 -4.63
N SER A 146 -3.33 -24.60 -4.39
CA SER A 146 -2.82 -23.55 -5.28
C SER A 146 -2.51 -24.09 -6.68
N LYS A 147 -1.88 -25.25 -6.80
CA LYS A 147 -1.52 -25.85 -8.09
C LYS A 147 -2.75 -26.22 -8.92
N SER A 148 -3.78 -26.73 -8.26
CA SER A 148 -5.02 -27.18 -8.92
C SER A 148 -6.03 -26.07 -9.16
N GLY A 149 -5.90 -24.92 -8.48
CA GLY A 149 -6.93 -23.87 -8.50
C GLY A 149 -8.27 -24.34 -7.92
N MET A 150 -8.27 -25.37 -7.07
CA MET A 150 -9.49 -25.91 -6.46
C MET A 150 -9.69 -25.39 -5.05
N SER A 151 -10.95 -25.07 -4.71
CA SER A 151 -11.33 -24.85 -3.31
C SER A 151 -11.50 -26.17 -2.58
N PHE A 152 -11.19 -26.18 -1.29
CA PHE A 152 -11.31 -27.37 -0.45
C PHE A 152 -11.95 -27.06 0.90
N ALA A 153 -12.57 -28.06 1.51
CA ALA A 153 -13.00 -28.02 2.91
C ALA A 153 -12.24 -29.14 3.64
N PRO A 154 -11.46 -28.85 4.70
CA PRO A 154 -10.69 -29.86 5.41
C PRO A 154 -11.51 -31.08 5.80
N GLU A 155 -12.76 -30.86 6.21
CA GLU A 155 -13.69 -31.93 6.59
C GLU A 155 -13.87 -32.92 5.46
N ASN A 156 -14.03 -32.44 4.21
CA ASN A 156 -14.25 -33.27 3.02
C ASN A 156 -13.00 -34.08 2.62
N ILE A 157 -11.81 -33.58 2.93
CA ILE A 157 -10.56 -34.28 2.65
C ILE A 157 -10.40 -35.47 3.59
N PHE A 158 -10.73 -35.27 4.87
CA PHE A 158 -10.41 -36.22 5.93
C PHE A 158 -11.59 -37.09 6.40
N GLN A 159 -12.75 -37.08 5.73
CA GLN A 159 -13.92 -37.90 6.10
C GLN A 159 -13.63 -39.41 6.20
N GLY A 160 -12.61 -39.89 5.49
CA GLY A 160 -12.20 -41.30 5.51
C GLY A 160 -11.21 -41.67 6.62
N LEU A 161 -10.67 -40.68 7.35
CA LEU A 161 -9.78 -40.91 8.48
C LEU A 161 -10.61 -41.17 9.75
N ASN A 162 -10.00 -41.82 10.75
CA ASN A 162 -10.65 -42.04 12.05
C ASN A 162 -11.20 -40.71 12.62
N GLY A 163 -12.42 -40.71 13.18
CA GLY A 163 -13.16 -39.47 13.48
C GLY A 163 -12.44 -38.48 14.42
N ASN A 164 -11.67 -38.99 15.39
CA ASN A 164 -10.85 -38.13 16.26
C ASN A 164 -9.66 -37.52 15.51
N THR A 165 -9.08 -38.25 14.56
CA THR A 165 -8.00 -37.78 13.70
C THR A 165 -8.50 -36.65 12.81
N ALA A 166 -9.57 -36.88 12.05
CA ALA A 166 -10.08 -35.91 11.07
C ALA A 166 -10.39 -34.53 11.70
N SER A 167 -10.99 -34.52 12.90
CA SER A 167 -11.31 -33.29 13.63
C SER A 167 -10.06 -32.55 14.14
N LEU A 168 -9.07 -33.27 14.67
CA LEU A 168 -7.81 -32.68 15.10
C LEU A 168 -7.05 -32.02 13.93
N PHE A 169 -7.05 -32.62 12.73
CA PHE A 169 -6.40 -32.00 11.55
C PHE A 169 -7.18 -30.84 11.00
N SER A 170 -8.50 -30.95 10.93
CA SER A 170 -9.34 -29.83 10.50
C SER A 170 -9.06 -28.62 11.39
N ASN A 171 -9.02 -28.83 12.71
CA ASN A 171 -8.65 -27.78 13.66
C ASN A 171 -7.20 -27.31 13.51
N ALA A 172 -6.22 -28.21 13.34
CA ALA A 172 -4.82 -27.81 13.18
C ALA A 172 -4.58 -27.01 11.90
N ILE A 173 -5.22 -27.39 10.79
CA ILE A 173 -5.17 -26.68 9.51
C ILE A 173 -5.80 -25.30 9.66
N ILE A 174 -6.98 -25.21 10.28
CA ILE A 174 -7.66 -23.94 10.58
C ILE A 174 -6.81 -23.07 11.50
N GLU A 175 -6.19 -23.65 12.53
CA GLU A 175 -5.33 -22.93 13.48
C GLU A 175 -4.06 -22.43 12.78
N VAL A 176 -3.46 -23.20 11.87
CA VAL A 176 -2.34 -22.75 11.03
C VAL A 176 -2.77 -21.60 10.12
N PHE A 177 -3.95 -21.69 9.51
CA PHE A 177 -4.51 -20.57 8.71
C PHE A 177 -4.78 -19.32 9.56
N ARG A 178 -5.18 -19.50 10.83
CA ARG A 178 -5.51 -18.42 11.75
C ARG A 178 -4.30 -17.75 12.39
N LEU A 179 -3.31 -18.55 12.79
CA LEU A 179 -2.13 -18.11 13.52
C LEU A 179 -1.00 -17.62 12.61
N HIS A 180 -0.97 -18.08 11.36
CA HIS A 180 0.07 -17.71 10.42
C HIS A 180 -0.55 -17.40 9.07
N SER A 181 -0.49 -16.13 8.69
CA SER A 181 -0.25 -15.81 7.28
C SER A 181 1.03 -16.54 6.90
N ILE A 182 0.93 -17.76 6.35
CA ILE A 182 2.08 -18.35 5.64
C ILE A 182 2.48 -17.26 4.67
N LYS A 183 3.68 -16.72 4.86
CA LYS A 183 4.03 -15.43 4.29
C LYS A 183 3.79 -15.50 2.78
N ASN A 184 2.95 -14.60 2.28
CA ASN A 184 2.54 -14.50 0.88
C ASN A 184 1.56 -15.58 0.35
N VAL A 185 1.00 -16.45 1.20
CA VAL A 185 -0.12 -17.32 0.82
C VAL A 185 -1.44 -16.60 1.10
N ASN A 186 -2.19 -16.26 0.05
CA ASN A 186 -3.51 -15.64 0.19
C ASN A 186 -4.58 -16.73 0.17
N ILE A 187 -5.27 -16.90 1.30
CA ILE A 187 -6.34 -17.89 1.47
C ILE A 187 -7.66 -17.14 1.68
N GLU A 188 -8.64 -17.41 0.83
CA GLU A 188 -10.01 -16.93 1.00
C GLU A 188 -10.89 -18.03 1.56
N GLY A 189 -11.57 -17.74 2.67
CA GLY A 189 -12.54 -18.61 3.30
C GLY A 189 -13.97 -18.17 3.01
N ILE A 190 -14.75 -19.01 2.32
CA ILE A 190 -16.18 -18.77 2.05
C ILE A 190 -16.95 -20.00 2.52
N GLU A 191 -17.80 -19.82 3.54
CA GLU A 191 -18.69 -20.88 4.07
C GLU A 191 -17.96 -22.20 4.44
N GLY A 192 -16.77 -22.10 5.02
CA GLY A 192 -15.96 -23.28 5.42
C GLY A 192 -15.18 -23.93 4.27
N ARG A 193 -15.22 -23.33 3.07
CA ARG A 193 -14.34 -23.69 1.95
C ARG A 193 -13.20 -22.69 1.87
N TYR A 194 -12.01 -23.19 1.57
CA TYR A 194 -10.79 -22.43 1.45
C TYR A 194 -10.30 -22.46 0.01
N PHE A 195 -9.90 -21.31 -0.50
CA PHE A 195 -9.30 -21.13 -1.82
C PHE A 195 -7.93 -20.49 -1.68
N VAL A 196 -6.91 -21.01 -2.39
CA VAL A 196 -5.56 -20.46 -2.37
C VAL A 196 -5.34 -19.62 -3.61
N ASN A 197 -5.46 -18.29 -3.46
CA ASN A 197 -5.33 -17.31 -4.55
C ASN A 197 -3.88 -17.15 -5.04
N ARG A 198 -2.93 -17.22 -4.11
CA ARG A 198 -1.51 -17.04 -4.37
C ARG A 198 -0.73 -17.86 -3.35
N PHE A 199 0.30 -18.57 -3.79
CA PHE A 199 1.20 -19.31 -2.93
C PHE A 199 2.59 -18.65 -2.88
N GLY A 200 2.60 -17.37 -2.54
CA GLY A 200 3.80 -16.55 -2.44
C GLY A 200 4.64 -16.47 -3.71
N ASP A 201 5.96 -16.40 -3.50
CA ASP A 201 6.99 -16.44 -4.54
C ASP A 201 7.69 -17.82 -4.52
N TYR A 202 7.03 -18.83 -3.96
CA TYR A 202 7.55 -20.18 -3.85
C TYR A 202 7.27 -20.97 -5.12
N ASP A 203 8.21 -21.84 -5.50
CA ASP A 203 7.94 -22.88 -6.48
C ASP A 203 7.02 -23.94 -5.84
N VAL A 204 5.78 -23.98 -6.31
CA VAL A 204 4.74 -24.87 -5.76
C VAL A 204 5.11 -26.34 -5.97
N ASP A 205 5.78 -26.67 -7.07
CA ASP A 205 6.18 -28.04 -7.36
C ASP A 205 7.31 -28.50 -6.43
N GLU A 206 8.28 -27.61 -6.19
CA GLU A 206 9.35 -27.86 -5.22
C GLU A 206 8.79 -28.06 -3.80
N VAL A 207 7.80 -27.24 -3.40
CA VAL A 207 7.15 -27.36 -2.09
C VAL A 207 6.41 -28.69 -1.95
N ILE A 208 5.68 -29.11 -2.98
CA ILE A 208 5.00 -30.41 -3.03
C ILE A 208 6.02 -31.56 -2.91
N GLU A 209 7.11 -31.49 -3.66
CA GLU A 209 8.17 -32.52 -3.64
C GLU A 209 8.86 -32.60 -2.28
N ASN A 210 9.29 -31.46 -1.73
CA ASN A 210 10.00 -31.38 -0.44
C ASN A 210 9.15 -31.84 0.73
N THR A 211 7.85 -31.53 0.72
CA THR A 211 6.95 -32.01 1.77
C THR A 211 6.68 -33.51 1.61
N LYS A 212 6.38 -33.99 0.40
CA LYS A 212 6.12 -35.41 0.14
C LYS A 212 7.33 -36.31 0.43
N SER A 213 8.54 -35.85 0.14
CA SER A 213 9.80 -36.60 0.30
C SER A 213 10.46 -36.44 1.68
N SER A 214 9.83 -35.74 2.63
CA SER A 214 10.43 -35.43 3.92
C SER A 214 10.77 -36.69 4.72
N VAL A 215 12.07 -37.04 4.75
CA VAL A 215 12.63 -38.26 5.39
C VAL A 215 12.23 -38.39 6.85
N GLU A 216 12.14 -37.25 7.57
CA GLU A 216 11.74 -37.20 8.98
C GLU A 216 10.33 -37.74 9.25
N PHE A 217 9.43 -37.66 8.26
CA PHE A 217 8.01 -37.98 8.43
C PHE A 217 7.53 -39.13 7.56
N HIS A 218 8.33 -39.56 6.58
CA HIS A 218 7.97 -40.63 5.65
C HIS A 218 7.72 -41.98 6.34
N ASN A 219 8.34 -42.22 7.50
CA ASN A 219 8.11 -43.42 8.30
C ASN A 219 6.92 -43.29 9.26
N HIS A 220 6.29 -42.11 9.36
CA HIS A 220 5.14 -41.90 10.22
C HIS A 220 3.88 -42.36 9.48
N PRO A 221 3.23 -43.47 9.90
CA PRO A 221 2.13 -44.10 9.14
C PRO A 221 0.99 -43.12 8.88
N PHE A 222 0.77 -42.24 9.83
CA PHE A 222 -0.28 -41.24 9.80
C PHE A 222 0.03 -40.02 8.92
N TYR A 223 1.30 -39.68 8.73
CA TYR A 223 1.67 -38.65 7.75
C TYR A 223 1.31 -39.14 6.34
N ASN A 224 1.66 -40.39 6.04
CA ASN A 224 1.36 -41.01 4.75
C ASN A 224 -0.15 -41.14 4.51
N GLU A 225 -0.93 -41.43 5.56
CA GLU A 225 -2.40 -41.49 5.48
C GLU A 225 -3.00 -40.12 5.11
N MET A 226 -2.49 -39.03 5.70
CA MET A 226 -2.94 -37.67 5.35
C MET A 226 -2.54 -37.26 3.95
N ILE A 227 -1.28 -37.48 3.56
CA ILE A 227 -0.81 -37.17 2.20
C ILE A 227 -1.63 -37.96 1.16
N SER A 228 -1.94 -39.23 1.46
CA SER A 228 -2.80 -40.06 0.62
C SER A 228 -4.24 -39.54 0.54
N ALA A 229 -4.82 -39.09 1.66
CA ALA A 229 -6.16 -38.50 1.67
C ALA A 229 -6.22 -37.20 0.85
N ILE A 230 -5.20 -36.35 0.97
CA ILE A 230 -5.05 -35.13 0.19
C ILE A 230 -4.93 -35.47 -1.31
N ASP A 231 -4.00 -36.34 -1.70
CA ASP A 231 -3.83 -36.76 -3.10
C ASP A 231 -5.15 -37.31 -3.68
N LYS A 232 -5.81 -38.22 -2.96
CA LYS A 232 -7.10 -38.81 -3.39
C LYS A 232 -8.22 -37.78 -3.52
N PHE A 233 -8.21 -36.70 -2.73
CA PHE A 233 -9.18 -35.61 -2.89
C PHE A 233 -8.93 -34.84 -4.19
N PHE A 234 -7.70 -34.41 -4.45
CA PHE A 234 -7.38 -33.63 -5.65
C PHE A 234 -7.52 -34.47 -6.94
N ASP A 235 -7.11 -35.74 -6.93
CA ASP A 235 -7.20 -36.62 -8.10
C ASP A 235 -8.64 -36.95 -8.50
N ARG A 236 -9.56 -37.06 -7.53
CA ARG A 236 -10.99 -37.30 -7.82
C ARG A 236 -11.66 -36.09 -8.45
N ASN A 237 -11.27 -34.89 -8.04
CA ASN A 237 -11.91 -33.66 -8.49
C ASN A 237 -11.32 -33.12 -9.80
N SER A 238 -10.06 -33.44 -10.14
CA SER A 238 -9.47 -33.10 -11.44
C SER A 238 -10.14 -33.84 -12.61
N VAL A 239 -10.53 -35.10 -12.43
CA VAL A 239 -11.23 -35.87 -13.48
C VAL A 239 -12.65 -35.32 -13.75
N ALA A 240 -13.27 -34.70 -12.75
CA ALA A 240 -14.60 -34.11 -12.87
C ALA A 240 -14.59 -32.78 -13.65
N SER A 241 -13.51 -31.99 -13.56
CA SER A 241 -13.39 -30.75 -14.35
C SER A 241 -13.27 -31.04 -15.85
N ASP A 242 -12.50 -32.06 -16.23
CA ASP A 242 -12.24 -32.39 -17.65
C ASP A 242 -13.48 -32.95 -18.37
N THR A 243 -14.40 -33.57 -17.65
CA THR A 243 -15.64 -34.13 -18.22
C THR A 243 -16.77 -33.11 -18.36
N SER A 244 -16.63 -31.94 -17.74
CA SER A 244 -17.63 -30.86 -17.76
C SER A 244 -17.54 -29.97 -19.00
N GLU A 245 -16.40 -29.96 -19.71
CA GLU A 245 -16.19 -29.18 -20.94
C GLU A 245 -16.64 -29.90 -22.23
N SER A 246 -16.94 -31.20 -22.18
CA SER A 246 -17.26 -32.00 -23.39
C SER A 246 -18.76 -32.10 -23.72
N ASN A 247 -19.66 -31.58 -22.90
CA ASN A 247 -21.11 -31.67 -23.12
C ASN A 247 -21.76 -30.28 -23.16
N ASN A 248 -21.40 -29.48 -24.17
CA ASN A 248 -22.22 -28.36 -24.58
C ASN A 248 -23.21 -28.82 -25.68
N PRO A 249 -24.47 -29.14 -25.34
CA PRO A 249 -25.47 -29.55 -26.33
C PRO A 249 -25.91 -28.42 -27.28
N ASP A 250 -25.44 -27.19 -27.08
CA ASP A 250 -25.77 -26.01 -27.89
C ASP A 250 -24.68 -25.63 -28.92
N ALA A 251 -23.72 -26.52 -29.22
CA ALA A 251 -22.82 -26.30 -30.34
C ALA A 251 -23.63 -26.30 -31.65
N PRO A 252 -23.65 -25.20 -32.43
CA PRO A 252 -24.43 -25.13 -33.66
C PRO A 252 -23.95 -26.18 -34.66
N PRO A 253 -24.85 -26.80 -35.44
CA PRO A 253 -24.49 -27.83 -36.40
C PRO A 253 -23.56 -27.23 -37.46
N ASN A 254 -22.42 -27.89 -37.70
CA ASN A 254 -21.43 -27.50 -38.70
C ASN A 254 -22.07 -27.33 -40.08
N GLU A 255 -22.14 -26.08 -40.53
CA GLU A 255 -22.66 -25.64 -41.82
C GLU A 255 -21.62 -25.85 -42.94
N GLU A 256 -21.06 -27.06 -43.03
CA GLU A 256 -20.03 -27.42 -44.01
C GLU A 256 -20.49 -28.63 -44.84
N LEU A 257 -21.60 -28.48 -45.58
CA LEU A 257 -22.00 -29.39 -46.67
C LEU A 257 -23.17 -28.80 -47.49
N ALA A 258 -22.97 -27.64 -48.12
CA ALA A 258 -23.89 -27.12 -49.13
C ALA A 258 -23.19 -26.23 -50.18
N LYS A 259 -22.07 -26.72 -50.75
CA LYS A 259 -21.54 -26.23 -52.02
C LYS A 259 -21.09 -27.40 -52.89
N SER A 260 -22.06 -28.24 -53.23
CA SER A 260 -21.99 -29.17 -54.35
C SER A 260 -23.42 -29.27 -54.86
N GLU A 261 -23.61 -29.01 -56.15
CA GLU A 261 -24.89 -28.99 -56.87
C GLU A 261 -25.70 -27.68 -56.79
N ARG A 262 -25.27 -26.67 -57.54
CA ARG A 262 -26.00 -26.12 -58.71
C ARG A 262 -25.27 -24.93 -59.31
#